data_AF-A0A7H4NXK7-F1
#
_entry.id   AF-A0A7H4NXK7-F1
#
_cell.length_a   1.000
_cell.length_b   1.000
_cell.length_c   1.000
_cell.angle_alpha   90.00
_cell.angle_beta   90.00
_cell.angle_gamma   90.00
#
_symmetry.space_group_name_H-M   'P 1'
#
loop_
_entity.id
_entity.type
_entity.pdbx_description
1 polymer ?
#
loop_
_entity_poly.entity_id
_entity_poly.type
_entity_poly.pdbx_seq_one_letter_code
_entity_poly.pdbx_strand_id
1 'polypeptide(L)' 'MVAVSPGFTAPMNRPTIGLVTKADLADPQRISLIAEWLTQAGAGQIFVTSALNNSGLDAVLDFLNSKEPLCLTK' A
#
# COMPACT_ATOMS: atom_id res chain seq x y z
N MET A 1 -2.21 14.50 12.76
CA MET A 1 -1.36 13.48 12.09
C MET A 1 -1.79 12.15 12.66
N VAL A 2 -2.36 11.26 11.85
CA VAL A 2 -2.77 9.92 12.32
C VAL A 2 -1.59 8.98 12.10
N ALA A 3 -1.07 8.38 13.16
CA ALA A 3 -0.02 7.38 13.09
C ALA A 3 -0.65 5.97 12.95
N VAL A 4 -0.01 5.09 12.18
CA VAL A 4 -0.42 3.69 12.07
C VAL A 4 0.24 2.90 13.18
N SER A 5 -0.53 2.08 13.91
CA SER A 5 0.02 1.23 14.97
C SER A 5 0.97 0.18 14.39
N PRO A 6 2.18 0.00 14.95
CA PRO A 6 3.07 -1.08 14.55
C PRO A 6 2.38 -2.45 14.72
N GLY A 7 2.57 -3.36 13.76
CA GLY A 7 1.94 -4.67 13.78
C GLY A 7 0.42 -4.69 13.59
N PHE A 8 -0.21 -3.61 13.11
CA PHE A 8 -1.65 -3.57 12.83
C PHE A 8 -2.11 -4.74 11.93
N THR A 9 -1.28 -5.18 10.99
CA THR A 9 -1.61 -6.28 10.08
C THR A 9 -1.28 -7.66 10.65
N ALA A 10 -0.57 -7.74 11.79
CA ALA A 10 -0.16 -9.00 12.41
C ALA A 10 -1.30 -10.02 12.66
N PRO A 11 -2.49 -9.62 13.16
CA PRO A 11 -3.58 -10.58 13.36
C PRO A 11 -4.27 -11.03 12.06
N MET A 12 -4.00 -10.42 10.91
CA MET A 12 -4.71 -10.72 9.66
C MET A 12 -4.18 -11.99 8.97
N ASN A 13 -2.99 -12.48 9.33
CA ASN A 13 -2.36 -13.70 8.81
C ASN A 13 -2.44 -13.84 7.26
N ARG A 14 -2.43 -12.71 6.56
CA ARG A 14 -2.50 -12.60 5.10
C ARG A 14 -1.51 -11.53 4.64
N PRO A 15 -0.96 -11.66 3.42
CA PRO A 15 -0.12 -10.62 2.85
C PRO A 15 -0.92 -9.33 2.69
N THR A 16 -0.40 -8.24 3.25
CA THR A 16 -1.05 -6.91 3.24
C THR A 16 -0.19 -5.93 2.45
N ILE A 17 -0.86 -5.08 1.65
CA ILE A 17 -0.23 -3.96 0.96
C ILE A 17 -0.62 -2.63 1.62
N GLY A 18 0.30 -1.68 1.60
CA GLY A 18 0.08 -0.30 2.03
C GLY A 18 -0.22 0.59 0.84
N LEU A 19 -1.20 1.48 0.97
CA LEU A 19 -1.63 2.35 -0.12
C LEU A 19 -1.71 3.79 0.39
N VAL A 20 -0.83 4.64 -0.13
CA VAL A 20 -0.85 6.08 0.11
C VAL A 20 -1.63 6.71 -1.03
N THR A 21 -2.84 7.20 -0.75
CA THR A 21 -3.67 7.88 -1.76
C THR A 21 -3.54 9.39 -1.64
N LYS A 22 -3.92 10.10 -2.70
CA LYS A 22 -3.92 11.58 -2.75
C LYS A 22 -2.52 12.18 -2.49
N ALA A 23 -1.48 11.50 -2.97
CA ALA A 23 -0.09 11.88 -2.75
C ALA A 23 0.26 13.29 -3.27
N ASP A 24 -0.46 13.79 -4.26
CA ASP A 24 -0.30 15.14 -4.82
C ASP A 24 -0.46 16.27 -3.80
N LEU A 25 -1.26 16.06 -2.75
CA LEU A 25 -1.43 17.07 -1.69
C LEU A 25 -0.44 16.92 -0.54
N ALA A 26 0.38 15.88 -0.53
CA ALA A 26 1.26 15.54 0.57
C ALA A 26 2.70 15.94 0.27
N ASP A 27 3.38 16.52 1.28
CA ASP A 27 4.80 16.80 1.19
C ASP A 27 5.60 15.48 1.05
N PRO A 28 6.63 15.42 0.19
CA PRO A 28 7.43 14.21 -0.02
C PRO A 28 8.02 13.64 1.28
N GLN A 29 8.36 14.47 2.26
CA GLN A 29 8.88 14.02 3.56
C GLN A 29 7.81 13.28 4.36
N ARG A 30 6.55 13.71 4.25
CA ARG A 30 5.42 13.03 4.88
C ARG A 30 5.12 11.70 4.21
N ILE A 31 5.24 11.63 2.88
CA ILE A 31 5.04 10.38 2.13
C ILE A 31 6.06 9.33 2.60
N SER A 32 7.33 9.71 2.74
CA SER A 32 8.38 8.82 3.26
C SER A 32 8.08 8.35 4.68
N LEU A 33 7.68 9.24 5.58
CA LEU A 33 7.34 8.88 6.96
C LEU A 33 6.15 7.92 7.04
N ILE A 34 5.11 8.14 6.23
CA ILE A 34 3.94 7.26 6.17
C ILE A 34 4.34 5.88 5.60
N ALA A 35 5.26 5.85 4.63
CA ALA A 35 5.76 4.59 4.10
C ALA A 35 6.50 3.78 5.19
N GLU A 36 7.31 4.43 6.02
CA GLU A 36 7.95 3.74 7.16
C GLU A 36 6.91 3.18 8.15
N TRP A 37 5.89 3.97 8.49
CA TRP A 37 4.82 3.51 9.38
C TRP A 37 4.02 2.33 8.80
N LEU A 38 3.72 2.35 7.50
CA LEU A 38 3.05 1.23 6.84
C LEU A 38 3.92 -0.03 6.84
N THR A 39 5.24 0.13 6.67
CA THR A 39 6.20 -0.98 6.78
C THR A 39 6.17 -1.58 8.19
N GLN A 40 6.24 -0.71 9.22
CA GLN A 40 6.16 -1.13 10.63
C GLN A 40 4.80 -1.73 11.01
N ALA A 41 3.72 -1.30 10.35
CA ALA A 41 2.40 -1.87 10.51
C ALA A 41 2.30 -3.32 9.98
N GLY A 42 3.27 -3.74 9.15
CA GLY A 42 3.35 -5.06 8.53
C GLY A 42 2.83 -5.08 7.09
N ALA A 43 2.85 -3.94 6.38
CA ALA A 43 2.63 -3.91 4.93
C ALA A 43 3.91 -4.38 4.21
N GLY A 44 3.80 -5.43 3.39
CA GLY A 44 4.94 -5.98 2.66
C GLY A 44 5.33 -5.17 1.42
N GLN A 45 4.38 -4.43 0.84
CA GLN A 45 4.62 -3.58 -0.30
C GLN A 45 3.78 -2.30 -0.19
N ILE A 46 4.38 -1.17 -0.56
CA ILE A 46 3.76 0.15 -0.40
C ILE A 46 3.66 0.80 -1.77
N PHE A 47 2.45 1.28 -2.07
CA PHE A 47 2.16 1.97 -3.31
C PHE A 47 1.71 3.40 -3.00
N VAL A 48 2.30 4.35 -3.71
CA VAL A 48 1.94 5.76 -3.64
C VAL A 48 1.15 6.10 -4.88
N THR A 49 -0.07 6.60 -4.69
CA THR A 49 -1.02 6.87 -5.77
C THR A 49 -1.58 8.28 -5.68
N SER A 50 -1.84 8.86 -6.85
CA SER A 50 -2.61 10.09 -6.97
C SER A 50 -3.68 9.90 -8.03
N ALA A 51 -4.95 9.97 -7.59
CA ALA A 51 -6.10 9.93 -8.51
C ALA A 51 -6.14 11.16 -9.43
N LEU A 52 -5.63 12.31 -8.97
CA LEU A 52 -5.58 13.54 -9.75
C LEU A 52 -4.58 13.43 -10.91
N ASN A 53 -3.38 12.92 -10.63
CA ASN A 53 -2.29 12.79 -11.60
C ASN A 53 -2.32 11.43 -12.31
N ASN A 54 -3.35 10.62 -12.06
CA ASN A 54 -3.51 9.25 -12.57
C ASN A 54 -2.22 8.41 -12.41
N SER A 55 -1.51 8.57 -11.30
CA SER A 55 -0.18 8.00 -11.09
C SER A 55 -0.21 6.91 -10.03
N GLY A 56 0.58 5.85 -10.22
CA GLY A 56 0.74 4.75 -9.27
C GLY A 56 -0.40 3.71 -9.25
N LEU A 57 -1.53 3.99 -9.91
CA LEU A 57 -2.65 3.04 -10.02
C LEU A 57 -2.29 1.82 -10.87
N ASP A 58 -1.54 2.01 -11.95
CA ASP A 58 -1.11 0.94 -12.85
C ASP A 58 -0.25 -0.11 -12.12
N ALA A 59 0.74 0.33 -11.34
CA ALA A 59 1.58 -0.54 -10.53
C ALA A 59 0.78 -1.32 -9.46
N VAL A 60 -0.27 -0.71 -8.91
CA VAL A 60 -1.18 -1.40 -7.96
C VAL A 60 -1.99 -2.46 -8.70
N LEU A 61 -2.55 -2.13 -9.86
CA LEU A 61 -3.32 -3.08 -10.68
C LEU A 61 -2.44 -4.25 -11.14
N ASP A 62 -1.24 -3.97 -11.65
CA ASP A 62 -0.28 -5.00 -12.05
C ASP A 62 0.08 -5.93 -10.88
N PHE A 63 0.31 -5.36 -9.69
CA PHE A 63 0.56 -6.17 -8.50
C PHE A 63 -0.63 -7.05 -8.12
N LEU A 64 -1.87 -6.54 -8.20
CA LEU A 64 -3.07 -7.31 -7.88
C LEU A 64 -3.34 -8.41 -8.92
N ASN A 65 -3.17 -8.10 -10.21
CA ASN A 65 -3.36 -9.04 -11.31
C ASN A 65 -2.28 -10.13 -11.34
N SER A 66 -1.01 -9.77 -11.11
CA SER A 66 0.10 -10.74 -11.04
C SER A 66 0.03 -11.67 -9.83
N LYS A 67 -0.69 -11.26 -8.79
CA LYS A 67 -0.89 -12.04 -7.56
C LYS A 67 -2.13 -12.92 -7.58
N GLU A 68 -2.93 -12.99 -8.66
CA GLU A 68 -3.94 -14.05 -8.82
C GLU A 68 -3.26 -15.43 -8.70
N PRO A 69 -3.35 -16.14 -7.56
CA PRO A 69 -2.83 -17.48 -7.47
C PRO A 69 -3.95 -18.39 -7.97
N LEU A 70 -3.80 -18.89 -9.19
CA LEU A 70 -3.84 -20.32 -9.58
C LEU A 70 -4.85 -21.30 -8.93
N CYS A 71 -5.88 -20.85 -8.19
CA CYS A 71 -6.86 -21.69 -7.49
C CYS A 71 -8.28 -21.46 -8.02
N LEU A 72 -8.42 -21.07 -9.28
CA LEU A 72 -9.69 -21.15 -10.02
C LEU A 72 -9.52 -22.07 -11.24
N THR A 73 -8.85 -23.21 -11.07
CA THR A 73 -9.06 -24.35 -11.96
C THR A 73 -10.16 -25.20 -11.34
N LYS A 74 -11.30 -25.19 -12.02
CA LYS A 74 -12.55 -25.91 -11.75
C LYS A 74 -12.38 -27.42 -11.66
#